data_AF-A0A3M1MST5-F1
#
_entry.id   AF-A0A3M1MST5-F1
#
_cell.length_a   1.000
_cell.length_b   1.000
_cell.length_c   1.000
_cell.angle_alpha   90.00
_cell.angle_beta   90.00
_cell.angle_gamma   90.00
#
_symmetry.space_group_name_H-M   'P 1'
#
loop_
_entity.id
_entity.type
_entity.pdbx_description
1 polymer ?
#
loop_
_entity_poly.entity_id
_entity_poly.type
_entity_poly.pdbx_seq_one_letter_code
_entity_poly.pdbx_strand_id
1 'polypeptide(L)'
;GAASTTFLLDVNNAVPAITSVAVDRTTIVEGEGILLSGVFTDAGMLDTHTVEVDWGDGTTSNATVDPISRTLAASHVYLDDDPTDTPGDTYTIAVTVTDDDGASTTNAATVVRVQNVAPSITETSTDSRRPGDKTPGDNVVLTAVFTDSGLDDTHTATVNWGDGTTTIGTIDAVDRTVSATHSYLAAGIYSVTLTVVDDDGGAVTATSEAVISGVAARDRVLYVIGTRNDDDIRIKRKHGQLVVSADFLPARVEFDTNAVDQIVARLGKGDDRLRADHDVWQPVIASGGPGNDELRGGHGNDRLFGGSGDDMLRGGKGDDELRGGKGDDRLRGEEGDDLLRGGTGNDRLEGDKGDDTLLGGAGNDSLRGDHGNDIMVGGNGDDTMRGGHGSDLLIGGRGADRIDGEHGDDLLIAGRTLYDRDRVALDAIMAEWSSPRDYATRVANLRQGIRHDNVDYLLQLDATVLTDSDVDELIGGHGQDWYFAAPQDILVDRKRNEAQN
;
A
#
# COMPACT_ATOMS: atom_id res chain seq x y z
N GLY A 1 46.46 48.72 98.97
CA GLY A 1 46.18 48.64 97.52
C GLY A 1 45.77 47.22 97.22
N ALA A 2 44.61 47.01 96.61
CA ALA A 2 44.21 45.70 96.12
C ALA A 2 44.86 45.51 94.74
N ALA A 3 45.65 44.46 94.58
CA ALA A 3 46.09 44.01 93.27
C ALA A 3 45.02 43.04 92.74
N SER A 4 44.44 43.33 91.58
CA SER A 4 43.69 42.33 90.80
C SER A 4 44.59 41.84 89.68
N THR A 5 44.65 40.53 89.53
CA THR A 5 45.17 39.89 88.32
C THR A 5 43.96 39.42 87.53
N THR A 6 43.95 39.71 86.24
CA THR A 6 42.96 39.18 85.30
C THR A 6 43.62 38.02 84.56
N PHE A 7 42.99 36.85 84.60
CA PHE A 7 43.34 35.75 83.70
C PHE A 7 42.44 35.85 82.47
N LEU A 8 43.02 35.81 81.29
CA LEU A 8 42.28 35.51 80.07
C LEU A 8 42.07 34.00 80.08
N LEU A 9 40.82 33.58 80.19
CA LEU A 9 40.40 32.21 79.96
C LEU A 9 40.00 32.13 78.49
N ASP A 10 40.78 31.42 77.67
CA ASP A 10 40.28 30.95 76.39
C ASP A 10 39.30 29.83 76.68
N VAL A 11 38.01 30.10 76.49
CA VAL A 11 36.99 29.05 76.41
C VAL A 11 36.96 28.67 74.94
N ASN A 12 37.69 27.61 74.59
CA ASN A 12 37.62 27.06 73.24
C ASN A 12 36.25 26.43 73.03
N ASN A 13 35.56 26.80 71.94
CA ASN A 13 34.33 26.13 71.58
C ASN A 13 34.61 24.67 71.21
N ALA A 14 33.68 23.79 71.58
CA ALA A 14 33.73 22.40 71.19
C ALA A 14 33.05 22.25 69.83
N VAL A 15 33.72 21.57 68.89
CA VAL A 15 33.07 21.25 67.62
C VAL A 15 32.02 20.15 67.89
N PRO A 16 30.77 20.30 67.40
CA PRO A 16 29.76 19.25 67.52
C PRO A 16 30.28 17.92 66.97
N ALA A 17 29.94 16.80 67.60
CA ALA A 17 30.33 15.46 67.14
C ALA A 17 29.10 14.64 66.72
N ILE A 18 29.06 14.24 65.46
CA ILE A 18 28.00 13.36 64.94
C ILE A 18 28.24 11.95 65.48
N THR A 19 27.26 11.42 66.22
CA THR A 19 27.36 10.10 66.86
C THR A 19 26.82 8.99 65.96
N SER A 20 25.74 9.26 65.25
CA SER A 20 25.15 8.32 64.29
C SER A 20 24.29 9.04 63.26
N VAL A 21 24.35 8.58 62.01
CA VAL A 21 23.42 8.95 60.94
C VAL A 21 23.02 7.67 60.23
N ALA A 22 21.73 7.51 59.98
CA ALA A 22 21.18 6.39 59.25
C ALA A 22 19.98 6.83 58.42
N VAL A 23 19.81 6.16 57.29
CA VAL A 23 18.58 6.20 56.51
C VAL A 23 17.68 5.03 56.89
N ASP A 24 16.37 5.18 56.71
CA ASP A 24 15.38 4.12 56.94
C ASP A 24 15.59 2.93 56.00
N ARG A 25 16.08 3.18 54.78
CA ARG A 25 16.40 2.18 53.75
C ARG A 25 17.71 2.54 53.04
N THR A 26 18.52 1.52 52.75
CA THR A 26 19.78 1.67 51.99
C THR A 26 19.59 1.48 50.49
N THR A 27 18.39 1.07 50.06
CA THR A 27 18.02 0.91 48.66
C THR A 27 16.57 1.33 48.49
N ILE A 28 16.32 2.19 47.51
CA ILE A 28 15.00 2.67 47.11
C ILE A 28 14.89 2.61 45.59
N VAL A 29 13.68 2.69 45.06
CA VAL A 29 13.44 3.00 43.64
C VAL A 29 13.28 4.51 43.50
N GLU A 30 13.51 5.06 42.30
CA GLU A 30 13.30 6.50 42.10
C GLU A 30 11.84 6.89 42.37
N GLY A 31 11.62 8.17 42.67
CA GLY A 31 10.32 8.70 43.09
C GLY A 31 9.88 8.29 44.50
N GLU A 32 10.53 7.32 45.15
CA GLU A 32 10.30 7.01 46.57
C GLU A 32 11.01 7.99 47.50
N GLY A 33 10.32 8.41 48.57
CA GLY A 33 10.92 9.21 49.62
C GLY A 33 11.80 8.40 50.56
N ILE A 34 12.93 8.95 50.97
CA ILE A 34 13.84 8.41 52.00
C ILE A 34 13.76 9.24 53.28
N LEU A 35 13.94 8.61 54.44
CA LEU A 35 14.01 9.29 55.72
C LEU A 35 15.40 9.14 56.32
N LEU A 36 16.02 10.26 56.66
CA LEU A 36 17.28 10.32 57.38
C LEU A 36 17.03 10.66 58.84
N SER A 37 17.71 9.94 59.73
CA SER A 37 17.70 10.20 61.17
C SER A 37 19.10 10.13 61.74
N GLY A 38 19.37 10.91 62.77
CA GLY A 38 20.69 10.92 63.40
C GLY A 38 20.69 11.52 64.79
N VAL A 39 21.86 11.41 65.42
CA VAL A 39 22.13 11.95 66.75
C VAL A 39 23.52 12.57 66.74
N PHE A 40 23.65 13.72 67.37
CA PHE A 40 24.94 14.37 67.60
C PHE A 40 25.08 14.77 69.07
N THR A 41 26.30 15.12 69.46
CA THR A 41 26.61 15.63 70.80
C THR A 41 27.37 16.93 70.66
N ASP A 42 27.10 17.87 71.55
CA ASP A 42 27.85 19.11 71.60
C ASP A 42 27.97 19.64 73.04
N ALA A 43 29.07 20.34 73.33
CA ALA A 43 29.44 20.75 74.69
C ALA A 43 29.02 22.19 75.01
N GLY A 44 27.73 22.40 75.18
CA GLY A 44 27.16 23.62 75.75
C GLY A 44 25.64 23.52 75.78
N MET A 45 25.05 24.00 76.88
CA MET A 45 23.62 23.79 77.16
C MET A 45 22.71 24.86 76.54
N LEU A 46 23.29 25.90 75.92
CA LEU A 46 22.56 27.00 75.29
C LEU A 46 22.78 27.07 73.78
N ASP A 47 23.66 26.21 73.26
CA ASP A 47 24.09 26.20 71.86
C ASP A 47 22.93 25.75 70.96
N THR A 48 22.72 26.51 69.89
CA THR A 48 21.76 26.18 68.84
C THR A 48 22.47 25.64 67.61
N HIS A 49 21.85 24.66 66.94
CA HIS A 49 22.47 23.99 65.80
C HIS A 49 21.62 24.10 64.56
N THR A 50 22.30 24.33 63.43
CA THR A 50 21.73 24.14 62.11
C THR A 50 22.31 22.88 61.49
N VAL A 51 21.45 22.06 60.89
CA VAL A 51 21.87 20.82 60.23
C VAL A 51 21.48 20.90 58.76
N GLU A 52 22.49 20.85 57.91
CA GLU A 52 22.33 20.75 56.46
C GLU A 52 22.61 19.30 56.03
N VAL A 53 21.76 18.78 55.17
CA VAL A 53 21.90 17.46 54.54
C VAL A 53 22.12 17.69 53.06
N ASP A 54 23.27 17.27 52.57
CA ASP A 54 23.58 17.11 51.15
C ASP A 54 23.24 15.68 50.75
N TRP A 55 22.30 15.53 49.82
CA TRP A 55 21.77 14.23 49.42
C TRP A 55 22.64 13.53 48.37
N GLY A 56 23.68 14.20 47.88
CA GLY A 56 24.63 13.66 46.90
C GLY A 56 24.16 13.74 45.44
N ASP A 57 22.92 14.17 45.19
CA ASP A 57 22.33 14.42 43.86
C ASP A 57 22.44 15.90 43.43
N GLY A 58 23.25 16.69 44.15
CA GLY A 58 23.38 18.13 43.96
C GLY A 58 22.32 18.96 44.68
N THR A 59 21.37 18.32 45.38
CA THR A 59 20.39 19.01 46.23
C THR A 59 20.79 18.99 47.71
N THR A 60 20.42 20.04 48.42
CA THR A 60 20.59 20.13 49.87
C THR A 60 19.29 20.52 50.56
N SER A 61 19.14 20.11 51.82
CA SER A 61 17.98 20.44 52.64
C SER A 61 18.37 20.66 54.11
N ASN A 62 17.57 21.44 54.83
CA ASN A 62 17.75 21.59 56.27
C ASN A 62 17.03 20.46 57.01
N ALA A 63 17.73 19.80 57.93
CA ALA A 63 17.11 18.83 58.84
C ALA A 63 16.39 19.54 59.99
N THR A 64 15.34 18.91 60.50
CA THR A 64 14.72 19.30 61.76
C THR A 64 15.59 18.82 62.90
N VAL A 65 15.90 19.71 63.86
CA VAL A 65 16.75 19.43 65.02
C VAL A 65 15.93 19.56 66.29
N ASP A 66 15.98 18.54 67.15
CA ASP A 66 15.50 18.65 68.53
C ASP A 66 16.65 19.19 69.40
N PRO A 67 16.53 20.41 69.95
CA PRO A 67 17.60 21.04 70.72
C PRO A 67 17.87 20.36 72.07
N ILE A 68 16.94 19.56 72.60
CA ILE A 68 17.10 18.88 73.89
C ILE A 68 17.71 17.50 73.69
N SER A 69 17.14 16.72 72.76
CA SER A 69 17.61 15.35 72.52
C SER A 69 18.79 15.27 71.55
N ARG A 70 19.16 16.40 70.92
CA ARG A 70 20.20 16.50 69.88
C ARG A 70 20.00 15.45 68.77
N THR A 71 18.74 15.18 68.46
CA THR A 71 18.33 14.33 67.35
C THR A 71 18.04 15.17 66.11
N LEU A 72 18.27 14.60 64.95
CA LEU A 72 18.01 15.23 63.66
C LEU A 72 17.16 14.31 62.77
N ALA A 73 16.31 14.91 61.95
CA ALA A 73 15.50 14.20 60.96
C ALA A 73 15.35 15.02 59.67
N ALA A 74 15.49 14.36 58.52
CA ALA A 74 15.25 14.95 57.21
C ALA A 74 14.60 13.92 56.28
N SER A 75 14.01 14.40 55.20
CA SER A 75 13.40 13.55 54.17
C SER A 75 13.75 14.07 52.79
N HIS A 76 13.88 13.17 51.82
CA HIS A 76 14.19 13.50 50.43
C HIS A 76 13.53 12.54 49.46
N VAL A 77 13.41 12.93 48.20
CA VAL A 77 12.98 12.04 47.11
C VAL A 77 14.02 12.19 45.99
N TYR A 78 14.62 11.08 45.59
CA TYR A 78 15.46 11.05 44.39
C TYR A 78 14.52 10.90 43.19
N LEU A 79 14.50 11.89 42.31
CA LEU A 79 13.56 11.95 41.16
C LEU A 79 14.05 11.18 39.93
N ASP A 80 15.31 10.75 39.99
CA ASP A 80 16.11 10.13 38.93
C ASP A 80 17.22 9.30 39.62
N ASP A 81 17.72 8.27 38.95
CA ASP A 81 18.84 7.46 39.37
C ASP A 81 20.18 7.82 38.70
N ASP A 82 20.26 8.83 37.83
CA ASP A 82 21.46 9.29 37.11
C ASP A 82 22.57 9.91 38.03
N PRO A 83 23.88 9.57 37.84
CA PRO A 83 24.65 10.09 36.71
C PRO A 83 25.31 9.05 35.79
N THR A 84 25.06 7.74 35.92
CA THR A 84 25.95 6.71 35.32
C THR A 84 25.43 5.86 34.16
N ASP A 85 24.28 6.15 33.56
CA ASP A 85 23.64 5.26 32.55
C ASP A 85 23.60 3.78 33.05
N THR A 86 23.34 3.56 34.35
CA THR A 86 23.26 2.22 34.93
C THR A 86 21.92 1.99 35.62
N PRO A 87 21.46 0.72 35.82
CA PRO A 87 20.20 0.40 36.51
C PRO A 87 20.19 0.69 38.03
N GLY A 88 20.80 1.78 38.47
CA GLY A 88 20.81 2.25 39.83
C GLY A 88 22.15 2.76 40.32
N ASP A 89 22.19 4.03 40.70
CA ASP A 89 23.34 4.67 41.31
C ASP A 89 23.33 4.72 42.83
N THR A 90 24.52 4.94 43.39
CA THR A 90 24.73 5.11 44.82
C THR A 90 25.07 6.55 45.15
N TYR A 91 24.19 7.19 45.91
CA TYR A 91 24.36 8.55 46.38
C TYR A 91 24.97 8.54 47.78
N THR A 92 25.97 9.40 47.98
CA THR A 92 26.57 9.60 49.31
C THR A 92 25.90 10.80 49.97
N ILE A 93 25.26 10.54 51.11
CA ILE A 93 24.58 11.57 51.90
C ILE A 93 25.57 12.12 52.92
N ALA A 94 25.76 13.44 52.91
CA ALA A 94 26.59 14.15 53.87
C ALA A 94 25.73 15.01 54.80
N VAL A 95 25.92 14.84 56.10
CA VAL A 95 25.24 15.64 57.14
C VAL A 95 26.26 16.56 57.78
N THR A 96 26.02 17.87 57.74
CA THR A 96 26.84 18.88 58.39
C THR A 96 26.06 19.50 59.55
N VAL A 97 26.55 19.30 60.76
CA VAL A 97 26.04 19.96 61.97
C VAL A 97 26.90 21.18 62.22
N THR A 98 26.29 22.36 62.23
CA THR A 98 26.97 23.63 62.50
C THR A 98 26.39 24.23 63.77
N ASP A 99 27.28 24.57 64.69
CA ASP A 99 26.99 25.33 65.90
C ASP A 99 26.73 26.81 65.55
N ASP A 100 26.05 27.54 66.44
CA ASP A 100 25.68 28.94 66.22
C ASP A 100 26.86 29.92 66.21
N ASP A 101 28.02 29.46 66.70
CA ASP A 101 29.28 30.20 66.64
C ASP A 101 30.14 29.84 65.41
N GLY A 102 29.65 28.93 64.56
CA GLY A 102 30.24 28.55 63.28
C GLY A 102 31.15 27.33 63.33
N ALA A 103 31.35 26.66 64.47
CA ALA A 103 32.03 25.38 64.51
C ALA A 103 31.18 24.28 63.85
N SER A 104 31.75 23.48 62.94
CA SER A 104 30.99 22.48 62.18
C SER A 104 31.69 21.12 62.07
N THR A 105 30.90 20.05 62.09
CA THR A 105 31.35 18.69 61.72
C THR A 105 30.48 18.13 60.61
N THR A 106 31.12 17.47 59.64
CA THR A 106 30.45 16.76 58.55
C THR A 106 30.67 15.25 58.66
N ASN A 107 29.61 14.48 58.46
CA ASN A 107 29.68 13.03 58.28
C ASN A 107 29.15 12.67 56.89
N ALA A 108 29.99 12.05 56.07
CA ALA A 108 29.69 11.64 54.69
C ALA A 108 29.84 10.12 54.50
N ALA A 109 29.26 9.33 55.40
CA ALA A 109 29.39 7.86 55.39
C ALA A 109 28.08 7.13 55.10
N THR A 110 26.94 7.83 55.06
CA THR A 110 25.64 7.22 54.79
C THR A 110 25.41 7.22 53.29
N VAL A 111 25.05 6.07 52.74
CA VAL A 111 24.79 5.91 51.31
C VAL A 111 23.40 5.35 51.07
N VAL A 112 22.81 5.71 49.94
CA VAL A 112 21.58 5.11 49.42
C VAL A 112 21.82 4.70 47.98
N ARG A 113 21.39 3.48 47.62
CA ARG A 113 21.32 3.06 46.23
C ARG A 113 19.91 3.35 45.68
N VAL A 114 19.79 4.18 44.68
CA VAL A 114 18.55 4.40 43.92
C VAL A 114 18.53 3.38 42.78
N GLN A 115 17.34 2.94 42.35
CA GLN A 115 17.16 1.96 41.28
C GLN A 115 16.18 2.52 40.26
N ASN A 116 16.55 2.54 38.98
CA ASN A 116 15.61 2.80 37.91
C ASN A 116 14.47 1.78 37.92
N VAL A 117 13.28 2.26 37.61
CA VAL A 117 12.12 1.49 37.23
C VAL A 117 11.91 1.62 35.73
N ALA A 118 12.20 0.56 34.97
CA ALA A 118 11.94 0.59 33.53
C ALA A 118 10.49 0.99 33.17
N PRO A 119 10.28 1.68 32.03
CA PRO A 119 8.97 2.17 31.62
C PRO A 119 7.96 1.04 31.45
N SER A 120 6.67 1.37 31.50
CA SER A 120 5.58 0.42 31.26
C SER A 120 4.64 0.92 30.17
N ILE A 121 4.28 0.07 29.20
CA ILE A 121 3.29 0.39 28.18
C ILE A 121 1.91 -0.04 28.69
N THR A 122 0.99 0.92 28.81
CA THR A 122 -0.37 0.69 29.32
C THR A 122 -1.36 0.41 28.20
N GLU A 123 -1.18 1.04 27.04
CA GLU A 123 -1.99 0.82 25.85
C GLU A 123 -1.13 0.85 24.59
N THR A 124 -1.40 -0.04 23.63
CA THR A 124 -0.80 0.00 22.29
C THR A 124 -1.80 -0.46 21.24
N SER A 125 -1.84 0.24 20.11
CA SER A 125 -2.80 -0.04 19.05
C SER A 125 -2.33 0.46 17.70
N THR A 126 -2.67 -0.28 16.65
CA THR A 126 -2.74 0.26 15.29
C THR A 126 -4.16 0.71 14.96
N ASP A 127 -4.30 1.60 13.98
CA ASP A 127 -5.59 2.00 13.40
C ASP A 127 -6.15 1.02 12.36
N SER A 128 -5.58 -0.20 12.27
CA SER A 128 -5.97 -1.23 11.31
C SER A 128 -6.13 -2.59 12.00
N ARG A 129 -7.31 -2.83 12.59
CA ARG A 129 -7.54 -4.01 13.44
C ARG A 129 -8.45 -5.06 12.80
N ARG A 130 -9.13 -4.72 11.70
CA ARG A 130 -10.09 -5.60 11.02
C ARG A 130 -9.82 -5.66 9.52
N PRO A 131 -10.17 -6.78 8.86
CA PRO A 131 -10.15 -6.83 7.40
C PRO A 131 -11.00 -5.71 6.81
N GLY A 132 -10.41 -4.91 5.92
CA GLY A 132 -11.07 -3.79 5.24
C GLY A 132 -10.74 -2.40 5.81
N ASP A 133 -10.09 -2.31 6.99
CA ASP A 133 -9.67 -1.02 7.57
C ASP A 133 -8.61 -0.35 6.68
N LYS A 134 -7.60 -1.11 6.26
CA LYS A 134 -6.51 -0.66 5.38
C LYS A 134 -6.25 -1.66 4.24
N THR A 135 -5.80 -1.10 3.13
CA THR A 135 -5.30 -1.79 1.93
C THR A 135 -3.78 -1.56 1.79
N PRO A 136 -3.08 -2.41 1.03
CA PRO A 136 -1.70 -2.15 0.66
C PRO A 136 -1.49 -0.74 0.08
N GLY A 137 -0.52 -0.01 0.63
CA GLY A 137 -0.20 1.38 0.28
C GLY A 137 -0.76 2.42 1.24
N ASP A 138 -1.65 2.03 2.16
CA ASP A 138 -2.19 2.95 3.15
C ASP A 138 -1.28 3.14 4.36
N ASN A 139 -1.30 4.37 4.89
CA ASN A 139 -0.68 4.65 6.17
C ASN A 139 -1.46 3.96 7.29
N VAL A 140 -0.77 3.07 7.99
CA VAL A 140 -1.11 2.56 9.32
C VAL A 140 -0.48 3.48 10.35
N VAL A 141 -1.26 3.85 11.35
CA VAL A 141 -0.82 4.66 12.48
C VAL A 141 -0.77 3.77 13.71
N LEU A 142 0.39 3.73 14.37
CA LEU A 142 0.54 3.19 15.72
C LEU A 142 0.38 4.33 16.72
N THR A 143 -0.41 4.10 17.76
CA THR A 143 -0.50 4.95 18.95
C THR A 143 -0.33 4.10 20.21
N ALA A 144 0.47 4.58 21.16
CA ALA A 144 0.64 3.94 22.45
C ALA A 144 0.72 4.96 23.59
N VAL A 145 0.43 4.50 24.81
CA VAL A 145 0.56 5.25 26.05
C VAL A 145 1.51 4.47 26.97
N PHE A 146 2.46 5.17 27.58
CA PHE A 146 3.38 4.59 28.54
C PHE A 146 3.41 5.39 29.85
N THR A 147 3.98 4.78 30.89
CA THR A 147 4.20 5.39 32.19
C THR A 147 5.63 5.10 32.61
N ASP A 148 6.24 6.05 33.31
CA ASP A 148 7.53 5.86 33.94
C ASP A 148 7.57 6.51 35.32
N SER A 149 8.42 6.01 36.22
CA SER A 149 8.51 6.50 37.60
C SER A 149 9.74 7.35 37.92
N GLY A 150 10.48 7.90 36.97
CA GLY A 150 11.24 9.13 37.16
C GLY A 150 10.62 10.31 36.41
N LEU A 151 10.67 11.50 37.01
CA LEU A 151 10.05 12.69 36.41
C LEU A 151 10.98 13.42 35.45
N ASP A 152 12.28 13.13 35.50
CA ASP A 152 13.31 13.78 34.70
C ASP A 152 13.87 12.87 33.58
N ASP A 153 13.45 11.61 33.51
CA ASP A 153 13.93 10.63 32.51
C ASP A 153 13.51 10.98 31.09
N THR A 154 14.39 10.67 30.13
CA THR A 154 14.14 10.87 28.71
C THR A 154 14.00 9.55 27.96
N HIS A 155 12.93 9.45 27.16
CA HIS A 155 12.61 8.22 26.45
C HIS A 155 12.92 8.30 24.96
N THR A 156 13.27 7.15 24.39
CA THR A 156 13.32 6.92 22.95
C THR A 156 12.37 5.79 22.55
N ALA A 157 11.79 5.87 21.36
CA ALA A 157 10.85 4.86 20.87
C ALA A 157 11.27 4.34 19.49
N THR A 158 11.24 3.02 19.33
CA THR A 158 11.44 2.36 18.04
C THR A 158 10.27 1.42 17.77
N VAL A 159 9.74 1.46 16.54
CA VAL A 159 8.66 0.59 16.08
C VAL A 159 9.20 -0.35 15.01
N ASN A 160 9.02 -1.65 15.21
CA ASN A 160 9.23 -2.69 14.20
C ASN A 160 7.87 -3.10 13.63
N TRP A 161 7.68 -2.92 12.33
CA TRP A 161 6.39 -3.10 11.67
C TRP A 161 6.11 -4.55 11.26
N GLY A 162 7.02 -5.49 11.52
CA GLY A 162 6.81 -6.91 11.26
C GLY A 162 7.01 -7.33 9.80
N ASP A 163 7.34 -6.39 8.90
CA ASP A 163 7.67 -6.62 7.49
C ASP A 163 9.18 -6.48 7.19
N GLY A 164 9.99 -6.41 8.25
CA GLY A 164 11.45 -6.20 8.17
C GLY A 164 11.86 -4.72 8.21
N THR A 165 10.92 -3.79 8.30
CA THR A 165 11.20 -2.35 8.43
C THR A 165 11.04 -1.86 9.87
N THR A 166 11.76 -0.78 10.20
CA THR A 166 11.66 -0.09 11.50
C THR A 166 11.54 1.41 11.31
N THR A 167 10.94 2.09 12.29
CA THR A 167 10.83 3.55 12.31
C THR A 167 11.02 4.07 13.73
N ILE A 168 11.55 5.29 13.86
CA ILE A 168 11.62 5.99 15.15
C ILE A 168 10.22 6.52 15.48
N GLY A 169 9.72 6.19 16.67
CA GLY A 169 8.47 6.72 17.18
C GLY A 169 8.63 8.15 17.67
N THR A 170 7.61 8.99 17.48
CA THR A 170 7.55 10.33 18.06
C THR A 170 6.96 10.23 19.45
N ILE A 171 7.68 10.74 20.44
CA ILE A 171 7.25 10.76 21.84
C ILE A 171 6.72 12.15 22.19
N ASP A 172 5.52 12.19 22.77
CA ASP A 172 5.04 13.35 23.52
C ASP A 172 5.37 13.13 25.00
N ALA A 173 6.35 13.87 25.52
CA ALA A 173 6.81 13.73 26.90
C ALA A 173 5.78 14.20 27.93
N VAL A 174 4.87 15.11 27.55
CA VAL A 174 3.84 15.65 28.46
C VAL A 174 2.72 14.64 28.63
N ASP A 175 2.21 14.12 27.51
CA ASP A 175 1.10 13.17 27.51
C ASP A 175 1.56 11.71 27.66
N ARG A 176 2.89 11.47 27.70
CA ARG A 176 3.55 10.15 27.72
C ARG A 176 2.97 9.21 26.65
N THR A 177 2.85 9.73 25.42
CA THR A 177 2.34 8.97 24.27
C THR A 177 3.41 8.76 23.21
N VAL A 178 3.27 7.69 22.44
CA VAL A 178 4.10 7.38 21.28
C VAL A 178 3.22 7.29 20.04
N SER A 179 3.67 7.91 18.95
CA SER A 179 3.04 7.77 17.64
C SER A 179 4.05 7.44 16.54
N ALA A 180 3.64 6.62 15.58
CA ALA A 180 4.43 6.30 14.40
C ALA A 180 3.51 5.95 13.22
N THR A 181 4.01 6.11 11.99
CA THR A 181 3.25 5.80 10.77
C THR A 181 4.06 4.95 9.80
N HIS A 182 3.41 4.02 9.12
CA HIS A 182 4.04 3.16 8.10
C HIS A 182 3.05 2.73 7.02
N SER A 183 3.55 2.38 5.84
CA SER A 183 2.73 1.86 4.73
C SER A 183 3.19 0.47 4.33
N TYR A 184 2.28 -0.50 4.37
CA TYR A 184 2.55 -1.87 3.94
C TYR A 184 2.34 -2.01 2.44
N LEU A 185 3.29 -2.65 1.75
CA LEU A 185 3.19 -2.88 0.30
C LEU A 185 2.39 -4.15 -0.06
N ALA A 186 2.15 -5.03 0.91
CA ALA A 186 1.40 -6.26 0.74
C ALA A 186 0.33 -6.38 1.81
N ALA A 187 -0.72 -7.14 1.54
CA ALA A 187 -1.74 -7.43 2.54
C ALA A 187 -1.33 -8.64 3.39
N GLY A 188 -1.83 -8.67 4.62
CA GLY A 188 -1.38 -9.60 5.64
C GLY A 188 -1.75 -9.11 7.03
N ILE A 189 -1.45 -9.94 8.03
CA ILE A 189 -1.53 -9.56 9.43
C ILE A 189 -0.08 -9.45 9.92
N TYR A 190 0.32 -8.25 10.30
CA TYR A 190 1.68 -7.96 10.74
C TYR A 190 1.70 -7.76 12.25
N SER A 191 2.66 -8.40 12.92
CA SER A 191 2.95 -8.13 14.33
C SER A 191 3.80 -6.87 14.42
N VAL A 192 3.21 -5.79 14.94
CA VAL A 192 3.88 -4.51 15.17
C VAL A 192 4.40 -4.48 16.59
N THR A 193 5.71 -4.34 16.76
CA THR A 193 6.36 -4.29 18.07
C THR A 193 6.87 -2.88 18.34
N LEU A 194 6.36 -2.24 19.39
CA LEU A 194 6.90 -1.01 19.94
C LEU A 194 7.92 -1.36 21.03
N THR A 195 9.07 -0.70 21.00
CA THR A 195 10.04 -0.67 22.09
C THR A 195 10.16 0.78 22.57
N VAL A 196 9.94 1.01 23.86
CA VAL A 196 10.29 2.27 24.54
C VAL A 196 11.50 1.99 25.42
N VAL A 197 12.53 2.81 25.26
CA VAL A 197 13.80 2.72 25.97
C VAL A 197 14.00 4.01 26.75
N ASP A 198 14.32 3.83 28.00
CA ASP A 198 14.72 4.84 28.95
C ASP A 198 16.19 5.22 28.74
N ASP A 199 16.58 6.44 29.09
CA ASP A 199 17.96 6.92 28.84
C ASP A 199 19.02 6.20 29.68
N ASP A 200 18.63 5.68 30.84
CA ASP A 200 19.48 4.91 31.75
C ASP A 200 19.50 3.38 31.48
N GLY A 201 18.82 2.94 30.41
CA GLY A 201 18.85 1.56 29.91
C GLY A 201 17.66 0.68 30.28
N GLY A 202 16.66 1.19 31.01
CA GLY A 202 15.35 0.54 31.14
C GLY A 202 14.66 0.37 29.78
N ALA A 203 13.98 -0.76 29.52
CA ALA A 203 13.25 -0.91 28.27
C ALA A 203 12.01 -1.79 28.40
N VAL A 204 10.96 -1.41 27.67
CA VAL A 204 9.71 -2.16 27.58
C VAL A 204 9.31 -2.36 26.14
N THR A 205 8.69 -3.51 25.87
CA THR A 205 8.13 -3.83 24.56
C THR A 205 6.66 -4.16 24.66
N ALA A 206 5.89 -3.75 23.66
CA ALA A 206 4.51 -4.14 23.51
C ALA A 206 4.20 -4.45 22.05
N THR A 207 3.34 -5.44 21.82
CA THR A 207 2.92 -5.87 20.49
C THR A 207 1.47 -5.50 20.20
N SER A 208 1.23 -5.10 18.95
CA SER A 208 -0.09 -4.92 18.36
C SER A 208 -0.13 -5.62 17.00
N GLU A 209 -1.30 -5.69 16.38
CA GLU A 209 -1.46 -6.24 15.03
C GLU A 209 -1.85 -5.12 14.07
N ALA A 210 -1.28 -5.13 12.87
CA ALA A 210 -1.78 -4.38 11.72
C ALA A 210 -2.41 -5.36 10.73
N VAL A 211 -3.73 -5.28 10.55
CA VAL A 211 -4.47 -6.09 9.59
C VAL A 211 -4.61 -5.31 8.29
N ILE A 212 -3.85 -5.69 7.26
CA ILE A 212 -3.94 -5.12 5.93
C ILE A 212 -4.72 -6.10 5.07
N SER A 213 -5.89 -5.71 4.60
CA SER A 213 -6.71 -6.58 3.76
C SER A 213 -6.42 -6.34 2.29
N GLY A 214 -6.36 -7.42 1.52
CA GLY A 214 -6.42 -7.33 0.07
C GLY A 214 -7.76 -6.75 -0.40
N VAL A 215 -8.82 -6.74 0.42
CA VAL A 215 -10.15 -6.28 -0.01
C VAL A 215 -10.68 -5.16 0.88
N ALA A 216 -10.99 -4.00 0.29
CA ALA A 216 -11.64 -2.89 0.99
C ALA A 216 -12.38 -1.95 0.02
N ALA A 217 -13.39 -1.23 0.51
CA ALA A 217 -14.11 -0.22 -0.26
C ALA A 217 -13.79 1.20 0.23
N ARG A 218 -13.48 2.11 -0.69
CA ARG A 218 -13.15 3.52 -0.43
C ARG A 218 -13.60 4.41 -1.58
N ASP A 219 -14.16 5.57 -1.26
CA ASP A 219 -14.64 6.54 -2.26
C ASP A 219 -15.52 5.90 -3.36
N ARG A 220 -16.36 4.94 -2.95
CA ARG A 220 -17.24 4.13 -3.82
C ARG A 220 -16.51 3.19 -4.79
N VAL A 221 -15.23 2.93 -4.57
CA VAL A 221 -14.44 1.92 -5.29
C VAL A 221 -14.13 0.75 -4.37
N LEU A 222 -14.42 -0.46 -4.83
CA LEU A 222 -14.02 -1.70 -4.15
C LEU A 222 -12.66 -2.16 -4.70
N TYR A 223 -11.63 -2.05 -3.88
CA TYR A 223 -10.29 -2.57 -4.18
C TYR A 223 -10.18 -4.03 -3.78
N VAL A 224 -9.63 -4.84 -4.69
CA VAL A 224 -9.35 -6.26 -4.53
C VAL A 224 -7.93 -6.53 -4.99
N ILE A 225 -7.00 -6.63 -4.06
CA ILE A 225 -5.58 -6.78 -4.28
C ILE A 225 -5.20 -8.20 -3.92
N GLY A 226 -4.66 -8.93 -4.91
CA GLY A 226 -4.05 -10.23 -4.73
C GLY A 226 -2.84 -10.15 -3.81
N THR A 227 -2.64 -11.17 -2.99
CA THR A 227 -1.64 -11.14 -1.90
C THR A 227 -0.79 -12.39 -1.83
N ARG A 228 -1.15 -13.42 -2.57
CA ARG A 228 -0.39 -14.66 -2.68
C ARG A 228 -0.06 -14.88 -4.16
N ASN A 229 0.55 -16.02 -4.44
CA ASN A 229 0.59 -16.49 -5.80
C ASN A 229 -0.68 -17.30 -6.07
N ASP A 230 -1.14 -17.29 -7.31
CA ASP A 230 -2.28 -18.09 -7.79
C ASP A 230 -3.58 -17.79 -6.99
N ASP A 231 -3.91 -16.50 -6.84
CA ASP A 231 -5.06 -16.02 -6.09
C ASP A 231 -6.39 -16.38 -6.80
N ASP A 232 -7.30 -17.09 -6.13
CA ASP A 232 -8.65 -17.41 -6.64
C ASP A 232 -9.69 -16.51 -5.97
N ILE A 233 -10.18 -15.54 -6.74
CA ILE A 233 -11.11 -14.49 -6.33
C ILE A 233 -12.43 -14.67 -7.06
N ARG A 234 -13.52 -14.62 -6.28
CA ARG A 234 -14.87 -14.63 -6.81
C ARG A 234 -15.71 -13.52 -6.21
N ILE A 235 -16.37 -12.77 -7.07
CA ILE A 235 -17.25 -11.65 -6.73
C ILE A 235 -18.64 -11.98 -7.26
N LYS A 236 -19.64 -11.87 -6.39
CA LYS A 236 -21.05 -12.16 -6.76
C LYS A 236 -21.96 -11.13 -6.17
N ARG A 237 -23.12 -10.93 -6.78
CA ARG A 237 -24.20 -10.19 -6.13
C ARG A 237 -25.12 -11.15 -5.38
N LYS A 238 -25.49 -10.79 -4.15
CA LYS A 238 -26.45 -11.55 -3.34
C LYS A 238 -27.26 -10.62 -2.46
N HIS A 239 -28.58 -10.58 -2.64
CA HIS A 239 -29.50 -9.77 -1.84
C HIS A 239 -29.08 -8.29 -1.68
N GLY A 240 -28.57 -7.65 -2.74
CA GLY A 240 -28.12 -6.26 -2.70
C GLY A 240 -26.71 -6.05 -2.15
N GLN A 241 -25.98 -7.12 -1.85
CA GLN A 241 -24.58 -7.07 -1.45
C GLN A 241 -23.66 -7.62 -2.54
N LEU A 242 -22.48 -7.04 -2.67
CA LEU A 242 -21.33 -7.66 -3.33
C LEU A 242 -20.66 -8.57 -2.31
N VAL A 243 -20.60 -9.86 -2.62
CA VAL A 243 -19.97 -10.88 -1.80
C VAL A 243 -18.65 -11.25 -2.46
N VAL A 244 -17.54 -10.90 -1.80
CA VAL A 244 -16.19 -11.22 -2.24
C VAL A 244 -15.69 -12.42 -1.44
N SER A 245 -15.27 -13.46 -2.14
CA SER A 245 -14.54 -14.58 -1.57
C SER A 245 -13.20 -14.68 -2.28
N ALA A 246 -12.12 -14.73 -1.53
CA ALA A 246 -10.79 -15.03 -2.04
C ALA A 246 -10.14 -16.04 -1.11
N ASP A 247 -9.23 -16.84 -1.64
CA ASP A 247 -8.51 -17.85 -0.86
C ASP A 247 -7.58 -17.22 0.21
N PHE A 248 -7.08 -16.01 -0.02
CA PHE A 248 -6.33 -15.19 0.95
C PHE A 248 -7.19 -14.51 2.02
N LEU A 249 -8.52 -14.54 1.89
CA LEU A 249 -9.40 -14.03 2.92
C LEU A 249 -9.80 -15.13 3.91
N PRO A 250 -9.76 -14.89 5.23
CA PRO A 250 -10.16 -15.89 6.22
C PRO A 250 -11.67 -16.21 6.16
N ALA A 251 -12.47 -15.30 5.60
CA ALA A 251 -13.89 -15.48 5.31
C ALA A 251 -14.31 -14.52 4.19
N ARG A 252 -15.48 -14.77 3.59
CA ARG A 252 -16.08 -13.84 2.62
C ARG A 252 -16.33 -12.47 3.24
N VAL A 253 -16.18 -11.41 2.45
CA VAL A 253 -16.47 -10.03 2.83
C VAL A 253 -17.64 -9.51 2.00
N GLU A 254 -18.51 -8.72 2.62
CA GLU A 254 -19.77 -8.26 2.01
C GLU A 254 -19.82 -6.72 2.00
N PHE A 255 -20.17 -6.14 0.85
CA PHE A 255 -20.31 -4.69 0.65
C PHE A 255 -21.69 -4.36 0.10
N ASP A 256 -22.29 -3.24 0.48
CA ASP A 256 -23.54 -2.78 -0.14
C ASP A 256 -23.29 -2.40 -1.61
N THR A 257 -24.06 -3.00 -2.53
CA THR A 257 -23.95 -2.70 -3.97
C THR A 257 -24.16 -1.23 -4.30
N ASN A 258 -24.96 -0.50 -3.51
CA ASN A 258 -25.22 0.93 -3.76
C ASN A 258 -24.08 1.84 -3.28
N ALA A 259 -23.16 1.30 -2.47
CA ALA A 259 -21.99 2.00 -1.97
C ALA A 259 -20.75 1.80 -2.86
N VAL A 260 -20.85 0.97 -3.91
CA VAL A 260 -19.75 0.64 -4.82
C VAL A 260 -20.18 0.91 -6.26
N ASP A 261 -19.51 1.86 -6.90
CA ASP A 261 -19.69 2.21 -8.31
C ASP A 261 -18.73 1.43 -9.22
N GLN A 262 -17.56 1.05 -8.71
CA GLN A 262 -16.51 0.40 -9.50
C GLN A 262 -15.74 -0.62 -8.65
N ILE A 263 -15.25 -1.67 -9.30
CA ILE A 263 -14.36 -2.68 -8.71
C ILE A 263 -12.99 -2.54 -9.38
N VAL A 264 -11.93 -2.50 -8.59
CA VAL A 264 -10.55 -2.49 -9.08
C VAL A 264 -9.82 -3.70 -8.50
N ALA A 265 -9.48 -4.64 -9.37
CA ALA A 265 -8.73 -5.84 -9.04
C ALA A 265 -7.28 -5.74 -9.54
N ARG A 266 -6.31 -6.04 -8.69
CA ARG A 266 -4.90 -6.13 -9.07
C ARG A 266 -4.34 -7.43 -8.55
N LEU A 267 -4.17 -8.38 -9.45
CA LEU A 267 -3.64 -9.70 -9.18
C LEU A 267 -2.11 -9.66 -9.39
N GLY A 268 -1.44 -10.63 -8.78
CA GLY A 268 -0.06 -10.50 -8.33
C GLY A 268 0.90 -11.18 -9.29
N LYS A 269 1.41 -12.33 -8.87
CA LYS A 269 2.24 -13.24 -9.66
C LYS A 269 1.57 -14.60 -9.59
N GLY A 270 1.81 -15.44 -10.59
CA GLY A 270 1.23 -16.78 -10.62
C GLY A 270 -0.06 -16.78 -11.43
N ASP A 271 -0.66 -17.95 -11.54
CA ASP A 271 -1.82 -18.19 -12.38
C ASP A 271 -3.08 -17.82 -11.60
N ASP A 272 -3.45 -16.54 -11.69
CA ASP A 272 -4.51 -15.92 -10.89
C ASP A 272 -5.89 -16.11 -11.55
N ARG A 273 -6.94 -16.06 -10.74
CA ARG A 273 -8.31 -16.21 -11.21
C ARG A 273 -9.24 -15.19 -10.59
N LEU A 274 -9.80 -14.31 -11.41
CA LEU A 274 -10.85 -13.38 -11.00
C LEU A 274 -12.15 -13.69 -11.74
N ARG A 275 -13.19 -14.02 -10.97
CA ARG A 275 -14.53 -14.28 -11.52
C ARG A 275 -15.56 -13.36 -10.91
N ALA A 276 -15.93 -12.30 -11.63
CA ALA A 276 -17.20 -11.62 -11.40
C ALA A 276 -18.34 -12.44 -12.02
N ASP A 277 -19.33 -12.80 -11.21
CA ASP A 277 -20.54 -13.50 -11.69
C ASP A 277 -21.40 -12.53 -12.53
N HIS A 278 -22.28 -13.08 -13.38
CA HIS A 278 -23.13 -12.35 -14.34
C HIS A 278 -24.18 -11.41 -13.71
N ASP A 279 -24.13 -11.15 -12.42
CA ASP A 279 -25.04 -10.24 -11.73
C ASP A 279 -24.30 -9.10 -11.02
N VAL A 280 -23.00 -8.96 -11.29
CA VAL A 280 -22.16 -7.84 -10.90
C VAL A 280 -22.20 -6.80 -12.02
N TRP A 281 -22.83 -5.66 -11.76
CA TRP A 281 -23.06 -4.58 -12.74
C TRP A 281 -22.04 -3.45 -12.63
N GLN A 282 -21.25 -3.46 -11.57
CA GLN A 282 -20.15 -2.53 -11.38
C GLN A 282 -19.07 -2.82 -12.42
N PRO A 283 -18.60 -1.82 -13.17
CA PRO A 283 -17.39 -1.93 -13.97
C PRO A 283 -16.24 -2.52 -13.15
N VAL A 284 -15.60 -3.55 -13.70
CA VAL A 284 -14.44 -4.23 -13.17
C VAL A 284 -13.22 -3.80 -13.96
N ILE A 285 -12.26 -3.18 -13.27
CA ILE A 285 -10.92 -2.94 -13.81
C ILE A 285 -10.00 -3.97 -13.19
N ALA A 286 -9.55 -4.96 -13.96
CA ALA A 286 -8.73 -6.07 -13.45
C ALA A 286 -7.40 -6.19 -14.20
N SER A 287 -6.31 -6.41 -13.45
CA SER A 287 -5.00 -6.77 -14.00
C SER A 287 -4.57 -8.12 -13.43
N GLY A 288 -4.24 -9.10 -14.28
CA GLY A 288 -3.73 -10.41 -13.92
C GLY A 288 -2.28 -10.36 -13.45
N GLY A 289 -1.40 -9.80 -14.27
CA GLY A 289 0.02 -9.66 -13.95
C GLY A 289 0.85 -10.71 -14.67
N PRO A 290 1.93 -11.24 -14.07
CA PRO A 290 2.67 -12.35 -14.64
C PRO A 290 2.09 -13.71 -14.22
N GLY A 291 1.80 -14.57 -15.17
CA GLY A 291 1.19 -15.89 -14.98
C GLY A 291 0.17 -16.15 -16.08
N ASN A 292 -0.41 -17.35 -16.09
CA ASN A 292 -1.50 -17.68 -17.01
C ASN A 292 -2.84 -17.43 -16.30
N ASP A 293 -3.41 -16.25 -16.50
CA ASP A 293 -4.51 -15.74 -15.69
C ASP A 293 -5.90 -16.02 -16.30
N GLU A 294 -6.92 -16.15 -15.47
CA GLU A 294 -8.32 -16.21 -15.92
C GLU A 294 -9.14 -15.05 -15.32
N LEU A 295 -9.52 -14.10 -16.17
CA LEU A 295 -10.25 -12.89 -15.79
C LEU A 295 -11.65 -12.85 -16.40
N ARG A 296 -12.66 -12.52 -15.58
CA ARG A 296 -14.04 -12.30 -16.04
C ARG A 296 -14.63 -11.03 -15.45
N GLY A 297 -15.10 -10.14 -16.32
CA GLY A 297 -15.60 -8.79 -15.99
C GLY A 297 -17.01 -8.76 -15.42
N GLY A 298 -17.97 -9.44 -16.05
CA GLY A 298 -19.33 -9.54 -15.52
C GLY A 298 -20.37 -8.91 -16.45
N HIS A 299 -20.99 -7.82 -16.02
CA HIS A 299 -22.13 -7.18 -16.72
C HIS A 299 -21.94 -5.66 -16.93
N GLY A 300 -20.87 -5.08 -16.38
CA GLY A 300 -20.56 -3.66 -16.54
C GLY A 300 -19.58 -3.46 -17.69
N ASN A 301 -19.30 -2.21 -18.04
CA ASN A 301 -18.27 -1.91 -19.04
C ASN A 301 -16.88 -2.08 -18.41
N ASP A 302 -16.27 -3.24 -18.63
CA ASP A 302 -15.13 -3.75 -17.90
C ASP A 302 -13.81 -3.45 -18.62
N ARG A 303 -12.70 -3.47 -17.88
CA ARG A 303 -11.35 -3.30 -18.44
C ARG A 303 -10.44 -4.38 -17.87
N LEU A 304 -10.10 -5.36 -18.68
CA LEU A 304 -9.35 -6.54 -18.28
C LEU A 304 -7.98 -6.55 -18.95
N PHE A 305 -6.94 -6.74 -18.15
CA PHE A 305 -5.54 -6.81 -18.60
C PHE A 305 -4.95 -8.13 -18.13
N GLY A 306 -4.60 -9.04 -19.04
CA GLY A 306 -3.95 -10.31 -18.72
C GLY A 306 -2.55 -10.07 -18.16
N GLY A 307 -1.64 -9.62 -19.02
CA GLY A 307 -0.31 -9.19 -18.64
C GLY A 307 0.75 -9.97 -19.38
N SER A 308 1.34 -10.96 -18.72
CA SER A 308 2.30 -11.85 -19.37
C SER A 308 2.08 -13.29 -18.97
N GLY A 309 2.01 -14.18 -19.95
CA GLY A 309 1.59 -15.57 -19.82
C GLY A 309 0.44 -15.82 -20.80
N ASP A 310 -0.03 -17.05 -20.86
CA ASP A 310 -1.13 -17.42 -21.76
C ASP A 310 -2.46 -17.18 -21.02
N ASP A 311 -3.09 -16.03 -21.24
CA ASP A 311 -4.21 -15.54 -20.45
C ASP A 311 -5.58 -15.88 -21.07
N MET A 312 -6.62 -15.90 -20.24
CA MET A 312 -8.01 -16.08 -20.65
C MET A 312 -8.90 -14.98 -20.09
N LEU A 313 -9.37 -14.08 -20.97
CA LEU A 313 -10.16 -12.91 -20.62
C LEU A 313 -11.58 -13.03 -21.20
N ARG A 314 -12.58 -12.69 -20.38
CA ARG A 314 -14.00 -12.63 -20.77
C ARG A 314 -14.64 -11.34 -20.27
N GLY A 315 -15.09 -10.48 -21.18
CA GLY A 315 -15.75 -9.22 -20.86
C GLY A 315 -17.08 -9.47 -20.15
N GLY A 316 -18.05 -9.98 -20.89
CA GLY A 316 -19.32 -10.46 -20.37
C GLY A 316 -20.50 -9.71 -20.97
N LYS A 317 -20.95 -8.63 -20.31
CA LYS A 317 -21.91 -7.73 -20.95
C LYS A 317 -21.45 -6.31 -20.75
N GLY A 318 -21.88 -5.43 -21.65
CA GLY A 318 -21.45 -4.04 -21.65
C GLY A 318 -20.30 -3.88 -22.63
N ASP A 319 -19.90 -2.65 -22.88
CA ASP A 319 -18.84 -2.36 -23.83
C ASP A 319 -17.49 -2.51 -23.09
N ASP A 320 -16.78 -3.60 -23.36
CA ASP A 320 -15.63 -4.05 -22.61
C ASP A 320 -14.30 -3.74 -23.33
N GLU A 321 -13.22 -3.57 -22.56
CA GLU A 321 -11.86 -3.45 -23.08
C GLU A 321 -10.99 -4.59 -22.54
N LEU A 322 -10.55 -5.49 -23.43
CA LEU A 322 -9.73 -6.65 -23.10
C LEU A 322 -8.34 -6.52 -23.73
N ARG A 323 -7.29 -6.78 -22.94
CA ARG A 323 -5.90 -6.81 -23.41
C ARG A 323 -5.19 -8.05 -22.89
N GLY A 324 -4.77 -8.94 -23.78
CA GLY A 324 -4.00 -10.15 -23.45
C GLY A 324 -2.61 -9.79 -22.94
N GLY A 325 -1.78 -9.23 -23.82
CA GLY A 325 -0.46 -8.73 -23.47
C GLY A 325 0.64 -9.53 -24.14
N LYS A 326 1.32 -10.39 -23.38
CA LYS A 326 2.34 -11.29 -23.92
C LYS A 326 1.97 -12.72 -23.65
N GLY A 327 2.08 -13.60 -24.62
CA GLY A 327 1.73 -15.01 -24.49
C GLY A 327 0.65 -15.34 -25.51
N ASP A 328 0.26 -16.61 -25.58
CA ASP A 328 -0.80 -17.04 -26.50
C ASP A 328 -2.16 -16.90 -25.80
N ASP A 329 -2.81 -15.75 -25.98
CA ASP A 329 -3.97 -15.32 -25.19
C ASP A 329 -5.32 -15.75 -25.79
N ARG A 330 -6.37 -15.82 -24.94
CA ARG A 330 -7.76 -16.07 -25.35
C ARG A 330 -8.68 -14.98 -24.83
N LEU A 331 -9.16 -14.13 -25.73
CA LEU A 331 -10.03 -13.00 -25.41
C LEU A 331 -11.43 -13.23 -25.99
N ARG A 332 -12.46 -12.95 -25.19
CA ARG A 332 -13.85 -13.01 -25.61
C ARG A 332 -14.66 -11.81 -25.09
N GLY A 333 -15.22 -11.01 -25.98
CA GLY A 333 -16.03 -9.83 -25.66
C GLY A 333 -17.36 -10.19 -25.00
N GLU A 334 -18.15 -11.03 -25.68
CA GLU A 334 -19.47 -11.55 -25.29
C GLU A 334 -20.67 -10.67 -25.72
N GLU A 335 -21.14 -9.68 -24.95
CA GLU A 335 -22.25 -8.81 -25.37
C GLU A 335 -21.90 -7.34 -25.20
N GLY A 336 -21.89 -6.56 -26.27
CA GLY A 336 -21.56 -5.13 -26.22
C GLY A 336 -20.62 -4.77 -27.36
N ASP A 337 -20.33 -3.48 -27.53
CA ASP A 337 -19.36 -3.07 -28.56
C ASP A 337 -17.95 -3.09 -27.94
N ASP A 338 -17.23 -4.19 -28.13
CA ASP A 338 -16.02 -4.51 -27.36
C ASP A 338 -14.71 -4.12 -28.08
N LEU A 339 -13.65 -3.88 -27.29
CA LEU A 339 -12.28 -3.67 -27.78
C LEU A 339 -11.35 -4.77 -27.27
N LEU A 340 -10.92 -5.65 -28.17
CA LEU A 340 -10.01 -6.77 -27.87
C LEU A 340 -8.63 -6.54 -28.49
N ARG A 341 -7.57 -6.72 -27.68
CA ARG A 341 -6.16 -6.64 -28.11
C ARG A 341 -5.40 -7.87 -27.64
N GLY A 342 -4.94 -8.71 -28.57
CA GLY A 342 -4.09 -9.87 -28.29
C GLY A 342 -2.75 -9.44 -27.73
N GLY A 343 -1.91 -8.84 -28.58
CA GLY A 343 -0.62 -8.30 -28.17
C GLY A 343 0.52 -9.01 -28.86
N THR A 344 1.31 -9.78 -28.13
CA THR A 344 2.37 -10.62 -28.71
C THR A 344 2.15 -12.07 -28.35
N GLY A 345 2.24 -12.97 -29.32
CA GLY A 345 1.92 -14.38 -29.19
C GLY A 345 0.88 -14.76 -30.23
N ASN A 346 0.46 -16.03 -30.26
CA ASN A 346 -0.58 -16.50 -31.18
C ASN A 346 -1.93 -16.43 -30.45
N ASP A 347 -2.63 -15.33 -30.63
CA ASP A 347 -3.79 -14.98 -29.85
C ASP A 347 -5.09 -15.48 -30.49
N ARG A 348 -6.11 -15.72 -29.67
CA ARG A 348 -7.48 -16.02 -30.13
C ARG A 348 -8.44 -14.97 -29.60
N LEU A 349 -9.04 -14.21 -30.52
CA LEU A 349 -9.97 -13.13 -30.21
C LEU A 349 -11.36 -13.44 -30.78
N GLU A 350 -12.40 -13.35 -29.95
CA GLU A 350 -13.80 -13.55 -30.31
C GLU A 350 -14.63 -12.34 -29.83
N GLY A 351 -15.26 -11.59 -30.75
CA GLY A 351 -16.14 -10.46 -30.42
C GLY A 351 -17.48 -10.90 -29.83
N ASP A 352 -18.12 -11.88 -30.49
CA ASP A 352 -19.46 -12.43 -30.22
C ASP A 352 -20.62 -11.53 -30.69
N LYS A 353 -21.06 -10.55 -29.90
CA LYS A 353 -22.23 -9.73 -30.24
C LYS A 353 -21.95 -8.26 -29.99
N GLY A 354 -22.09 -7.46 -31.03
CA GLY A 354 -21.92 -6.01 -30.98
C GLY A 354 -20.99 -5.59 -32.10
N ASP A 355 -20.84 -4.29 -32.31
CA ASP A 355 -19.90 -3.80 -33.32
C ASP A 355 -18.50 -3.77 -32.68
N ASP A 356 -17.73 -4.86 -32.83
CA ASP A 356 -16.50 -5.10 -32.08
C ASP A 356 -15.23 -4.61 -32.80
N THR A 357 -14.17 -4.36 -32.03
CA THR A 357 -12.82 -4.08 -32.55
C THR A 357 -11.81 -5.11 -32.05
N LEU A 358 -11.31 -5.95 -32.94
CA LEU A 358 -10.37 -7.04 -32.65
C LEU A 358 -9.00 -6.75 -33.28
N LEU A 359 -7.95 -6.83 -32.46
CA LEU A 359 -6.58 -6.49 -32.85
C LEU A 359 -5.65 -7.62 -32.41
N GLY A 360 -5.16 -8.42 -33.35
CA GLY A 360 -4.28 -9.58 -33.07
C GLY A 360 -2.94 -9.12 -32.52
N GLY A 361 -2.14 -8.44 -33.34
CA GLY A 361 -0.89 -7.83 -32.93
C GLY A 361 0.31 -8.49 -33.58
N ALA A 362 1.06 -9.30 -32.86
CA ALA A 362 2.23 -9.98 -33.37
C ALA A 362 2.22 -11.46 -33.03
N GLY A 363 2.24 -12.31 -34.03
CA GLY A 363 2.09 -13.76 -33.95
C GLY A 363 1.02 -14.20 -34.94
N ASN A 364 0.74 -15.50 -34.99
CA ASN A 364 -0.25 -16.05 -35.91
C ASN A 364 -1.60 -16.10 -35.20
N ASP A 365 -2.42 -15.07 -35.40
CA ASP A 365 -3.61 -14.83 -34.60
C ASP A 365 -4.88 -15.43 -35.23
N SER A 366 -5.86 -15.75 -34.41
CA SER A 366 -7.19 -16.20 -34.82
C SER A 366 -8.24 -15.20 -34.34
N LEU A 367 -8.81 -14.42 -35.26
CA LEU A 367 -9.81 -13.41 -34.95
C LEU A 367 -11.19 -13.81 -35.50
N ARG A 368 -12.25 -13.57 -34.72
CA ARG A 368 -13.64 -13.81 -35.12
C ARG A 368 -14.57 -12.70 -34.61
N GLY A 369 -15.21 -11.97 -35.51
CA GLY A 369 -16.17 -10.90 -35.17
C GLY A 369 -17.50 -11.43 -34.63
N ASP A 370 -18.06 -12.44 -35.31
CA ASP A 370 -19.34 -13.09 -35.00
C ASP A 370 -20.59 -12.29 -35.42
N HIS A 371 -21.16 -11.40 -34.61
CA HIS A 371 -22.34 -10.62 -34.99
C HIS A 371 -22.11 -9.13 -34.75
N GLY A 372 -22.37 -8.32 -35.77
CA GLY A 372 -22.18 -6.87 -35.70
C GLY A 372 -21.33 -6.43 -36.87
N ASN A 373 -21.07 -5.13 -36.98
CA ASN A 373 -20.18 -4.60 -38.00
C ASN A 373 -18.78 -4.47 -37.41
N ASP A 374 -17.97 -5.49 -37.61
CA ASP A 374 -16.73 -5.66 -36.87
C ASP A 374 -15.53 -5.04 -37.57
N ILE A 375 -14.54 -4.68 -36.75
CA ILE A 375 -13.25 -4.13 -37.17
C ILE A 375 -12.17 -5.09 -36.73
N MET A 376 -11.47 -5.69 -37.68
CA MET A 376 -10.48 -6.72 -37.39
C MET A 376 -9.15 -6.38 -38.06
N VAL A 377 -8.07 -6.47 -37.27
CA VAL A 377 -6.69 -6.28 -37.76
C VAL A 377 -5.83 -7.43 -37.25
N GLY A 378 -5.31 -8.26 -38.15
CA GLY A 378 -4.42 -9.38 -37.83
C GLY A 378 -3.10 -8.89 -37.23
N GLY A 379 -2.29 -8.20 -38.03
CA GLY A 379 -1.07 -7.54 -37.55
C GLY A 379 0.18 -8.09 -38.22
N ASN A 380 1.07 -8.74 -37.47
CA ASN A 380 2.22 -9.44 -38.04
C ASN A 380 2.12 -10.93 -37.75
N GLY A 381 2.26 -11.77 -38.76
CA GLY A 381 2.19 -13.22 -38.65
C GLY A 381 1.18 -13.76 -39.64
N ASP A 382 1.04 -15.07 -39.73
CA ASP A 382 0.07 -15.68 -40.62
C ASP A 382 -1.29 -15.76 -39.89
N ASP A 383 -2.18 -14.80 -40.14
CA ASP A 383 -3.40 -14.63 -39.37
C ASP A 383 -4.60 -15.38 -39.99
N THR A 384 -5.58 -15.76 -39.17
CA THR A 384 -6.86 -16.31 -39.62
C THR A 384 -8.01 -15.47 -39.08
N MET A 385 -8.76 -14.86 -39.98
CA MET A 385 -9.81 -13.90 -39.65
C MET A 385 -11.17 -14.33 -40.22
N ARG A 386 -12.22 -14.19 -39.43
CA ARG A 386 -13.61 -14.44 -39.82
C ARG A 386 -14.51 -13.29 -39.39
N GLY A 387 -15.13 -12.59 -40.33
CA GLY A 387 -16.02 -11.46 -40.06
C GLY A 387 -17.24 -11.92 -39.29
N GLY A 388 -18.06 -12.76 -39.93
CA GLY A 388 -19.23 -13.35 -39.30
C GLY A 388 -20.48 -12.79 -39.95
N HIS A 389 -21.36 -12.18 -39.17
CA HIS A 389 -22.58 -11.54 -39.65
C HIS A 389 -22.47 -10.02 -39.51
N GLY A 390 -22.49 -9.30 -40.62
CA GLY A 390 -22.55 -7.84 -40.60
C GLY A 390 -21.83 -7.23 -41.78
N SER A 391 -21.47 -5.96 -41.69
CA SER A 391 -20.62 -5.32 -42.68
C SER A 391 -19.25 -5.09 -42.08
N ASP A 392 -18.34 -6.02 -42.31
CA ASP A 392 -17.08 -6.09 -41.57
C ASP A 392 -15.93 -5.43 -42.31
N LEU A 393 -14.92 -4.95 -41.57
CA LEU A 393 -13.62 -4.53 -42.09
C LEU A 393 -12.54 -5.46 -41.57
N LEU A 394 -11.89 -6.20 -42.47
CA LEU A 394 -10.83 -7.13 -42.13
C LEU A 394 -9.53 -6.71 -42.81
N ILE A 395 -8.48 -6.54 -42.02
CA ILE A 395 -7.14 -6.16 -42.46
C ILE A 395 -6.16 -7.24 -42.00
N GLY A 396 -5.57 -7.99 -42.91
CA GLY A 396 -4.60 -9.05 -42.60
C GLY A 396 -3.34 -8.49 -41.96
N GLY A 397 -2.52 -7.82 -42.76
CA GLY A 397 -1.35 -7.11 -42.25
C GLY A 397 -0.06 -7.58 -42.91
N ARG A 398 0.87 -8.11 -42.12
CA ARG A 398 2.07 -8.78 -42.62
C ARG A 398 1.94 -10.28 -42.40
N GLY A 399 2.42 -11.07 -43.36
CA GLY A 399 2.35 -12.53 -43.33
C GLY A 399 1.43 -13.06 -44.41
N ALA A 400 1.20 -14.38 -44.41
CA ALA A 400 0.26 -15.04 -45.30
C ALA A 400 -1.08 -15.24 -44.59
N ASP A 401 -2.02 -14.33 -44.83
CA ASP A 401 -3.26 -14.26 -44.08
C ASP A 401 -4.40 -15.03 -44.74
N ARG A 402 -5.30 -15.58 -43.92
CA ARG A 402 -6.58 -16.14 -44.37
C ARG A 402 -7.72 -15.29 -43.85
N ILE A 403 -8.40 -14.59 -44.74
CA ILE A 403 -9.46 -13.64 -44.41
C ILE A 403 -10.80 -14.11 -45.01
N ASP A 404 -11.79 -14.37 -44.16
CA ASP A 404 -13.15 -14.81 -44.54
C ASP A 404 -14.21 -13.82 -44.04
N GLY A 405 -14.91 -13.09 -44.91
CA GLY A 405 -16.00 -12.17 -44.51
C GLY A 405 -17.25 -12.90 -43.99
N GLU A 406 -17.43 -14.16 -44.40
CA GLU A 406 -18.62 -14.98 -44.09
C GLU A 406 -19.96 -14.40 -44.59
N HIS A 407 -20.67 -13.54 -43.85
CA HIS A 407 -22.01 -13.05 -44.19
C HIS A 407 -22.13 -11.53 -44.08
N GLY A 408 -22.60 -10.92 -45.16
CA GLY A 408 -22.93 -9.50 -45.26
C GLY A 408 -22.01 -8.80 -46.25
N ASP A 409 -21.98 -7.47 -46.22
CA ASP A 409 -21.19 -6.71 -47.21
C ASP A 409 -19.85 -6.31 -46.57
N ASP A 410 -18.77 -6.99 -46.95
CA ASP A 410 -17.48 -6.88 -46.25
C ASP A 410 -16.39 -6.17 -47.05
N LEU A 411 -15.44 -5.56 -46.34
CA LEU A 411 -14.23 -4.96 -46.88
C LEU A 411 -12.99 -5.69 -46.37
N LEU A 412 -12.29 -6.39 -47.27
CA LEU A 412 -11.10 -7.19 -46.98
C LEU A 412 -9.85 -6.50 -47.55
N ILE A 413 -8.83 -6.34 -46.73
CA ILE A 413 -7.54 -5.75 -47.09
C ILE A 413 -6.46 -6.75 -46.72
N ALA A 414 -5.72 -7.23 -47.71
CA ALA A 414 -4.74 -8.30 -47.54
C ALA A 414 -3.49 -7.80 -46.79
N GLY A 415 -2.85 -6.76 -47.35
CA GLY A 415 -1.61 -6.23 -46.81
C GLY A 415 -1.77 -5.21 -45.69
N ARG A 416 -0.64 -4.60 -45.32
CA ARG A 416 -0.57 -3.56 -44.30
C ARG A 416 -1.51 -2.39 -44.62
N THR A 417 -2.14 -1.86 -43.59
CA THR A 417 -2.68 -0.48 -43.64
C THR A 417 -1.83 0.41 -42.75
N LEU A 418 -2.00 1.73 -42.90
CA LEU A 418 -1.42 2.73 -41.99
C LEU A 418 -2.05 2.69 -40.58
N TYR A 419 -2.50 1.52 -40.11
CA TYR A 419 -3.13 1.31 -38.79
C TYR A 419 -2.32 1.98 -37.67
N ASP A 420 -0.99 1.92 -37.73
CA ASP A 420 -0.09 2.54 -36.74
C ASP A 420 0.07 4.07 -36.85
N ARG A 421 -0.39 4.71 -37.94
CA ARG A 421 -0.13 6.14 -38.20
C ARG A 421 -1.38 7.01 -38.31
N ASP A 422 -2.55 6.48 -38.68
CA ASP A 422 -3.71 7.34 -38.95
C ASP A 422 -5.09 6.68 -38.70
N ARG A 423 -5.45 6.52 -37.43
CA ARG A 423 -6.78 6.04 -36.97
C ARG A 423 -7.95 6.83 -37.59
N VAL A 424 -7.74 8.11 -37.90
CA VAL A 424 -8.74 8.99 -38.52
C VAL A 424 -9.13 8.52 -39.93
N ALA A 425 -8.15 8.03 -40.71
CA ALA A 425 -8.42 7.49 -42.04
C ALA A 425 -9.23 6.20 -41.98
N LEU A 426 -8.92 5.35 -41.00
CA LEU A 426 -9.63 4.10 -40.74
C LEU A 426 -11.09 4.36 -40.30
N ASP A 427 -11.29 5.28 -39.35
CA ASP A 427 -12.60 5.71 -38.87
C ASP A 427 -13.46 6.28 -40.03
N ALA A 428 -12.83 7.02 -40.95
CA ALA A 428 -13.52 7.58 -42.11
C ALA A 428 -13.95 6.49 -43.11
N ILE A 429 -13.09 5.47 -43.34
CA ILE A 429 -13.40 4.31 -44.19
C ILE A 429 -14.60 3.55 -43.63
N MET A 430 -14.61 3.29 -42.32
CA MET A 430 -15.73 2.64 -41.64
C MET A 430 -17.00 3.46 -41.69
N ALA A 431 -16.92 4.75 -41.41
CA ALA A 431 -18.08 5.63 -41.47
C ALA A 431 -18.71 5.66 -42.87
N GLU A 432 -17.92 5.53 -43.93
CA GLU A 432 -18.42 5.40 -45.30
C GLU A 432 -19.01 4.01 -45.57
N TRP A 433 -18.32 2.95 -45.14
CA TRP A 433 -18.72 1.56 -45.35
C TRP A 433 -20.02 1.21 -44.63
N SER A 434 -20.17 1.67 -43.39
CA SER A 434 -21.37 1.50 -42.56
C SER A 434 -22.44 2.57 -42.83
N SER A 435 -22.22 3.46 -43.81
CA SER A 435 -23.22 4.49 -44.13
C SER A 435 -24.47 3.87 -44.77
N PRO A 436 -25.67 4.49 -44.60
CA PRO A 436 -26.91 3.99 -45.21
C PRO A 436 -26.96 4.23 -46.73
N ARG A 437 -25.85 4.62 -47.35
CA ARG A 437 -25.76 4.85 -48.79
C ARG A 437 -25.83 3.52 -49.51
N ASP A 438 -26.32 3.55 -50.75
CA ASP A 438 -26.28 2.35 -51.57
C ASP A 438 -24.84 1.89 -51.78
N TYR A 439 -24.67 0.58 -51.96
CA TYR A 439 -23.39 -0.06 -52.19
C TYR A 439 -22.54 0.68 -53.23
N ALA A 440 -23.08 1.02 -54.40
CA ALA A 440 -22.33 1.68 -55.46
C ALA A 440 -21.83 3.08 -55.07
N THR A 441 -22.58 3.79 -54.22
CA THR A 441 -22.17 5.09 -53.68
C THR A 441 -21.07 4.96 -52.62
N ARG A 442 -21.18 4.02 -51.67
CA ARG A 442 -20.12 3.74 -50.66
C ARG A 442 -18.79 3.47 -51.34
N VAL A 443 -18.86 2.59 -52.31
CA VAL A 443 -17.82 2.20 -53.26
C VAL A 443 -17.21 3.39 -54.01
N ALA A 444 -18.04 4.26 -54.57
CA ALA A 444 -17.56 5.41 -55.32
C ALA A 444 -16.82 6.41 -54.42
N ASN A 445 -17.30 6.61 -53.19
CA ASN A 445 -16.67 7.51 -52.21
C ASN A 445 -15.33 6.98 -51.74
N LEU A 446 -15.23 5.67 -51.47
CA LEU A 446 -13.94 5.03 -51.21
C LEU A 446 -13.01 5.15 -52.42
N ARG A 447 -13.46 4.86 -53.64
CA ARG A 447 -12.58 4.99 -54.83
C ARG A 447 -12.08 6.41 -55.10
N GLN A 448 -12.89 7.43 -54.79
CA GLN A 448 -12.54 8.83 -55.05
C GLN A 448 -11.66 9.44 -53.96
N GLY A 449 -11.33 8.68 -52.90
CA GLY A 449 -10.73 9.20 -51.69
C GLY A 449 -11.80 9.76 -50.76
N ILE A 450 -11.87 9.24 -49.54
CA ILE A 450 -12.66 9.90 -48.50
C ILE A 450 -11.92 11.18 -48.13
N ARG A 451 -12.52 12.33 -48.42
CA ARG A 451 -12.00 13.63 -47.98
C ARG A 451 -12.41 13.87 -46.54
N HIS A 452 -11.51 13.60 -45.61
CA HIS A 452 -11.52 14.22 -44.28
C HIS A 452 -10.40 15.27 -44.27
N ASP A 453 -10.71 16.52 -43.88
CA ASP A 453 -9.74 17.61 -43.67
C ASP A 453 -8.65 17.84 -44.75
N ASN A 454 -9.01 17.81 -46.04
CA ASN A 454 -8.11 18.06 -47.20
C ASN A 454 -7.01 17.02 -47.47
N VAL A 455 -7.17 15.77 -47.02
CA VAL A 455 -6.27 14.67 -47.41
C VAL A 455 -7.05 13.63 -48.22
N ASP A 456 -6.57 13.31 -49.43
CA ASP A 456 -7.09 12.23 -50.25
C ASP A 456 -6.56 10.89 -49.71
N TYR A 457 -7.30 10.26 -48.80
CA TYR A 457 -6.77 9.13 -48.02
C TYR A 457 -6.64 7.82 -48.81
N LEU A 458 -7.46 7.56 -49.84
CA LEU A 458 -7.22 6.40 -50.72
C LEU A 458 -6.11 6.63 -51.75
N LEU A 459 -5.67 7.87 -51.99
CA LEU A 459 -4.51 8.18 -52.85
C LEU A 459 -3.17 8.10 -52.10
N GLN A 460 -3.18 7.81 -50.79
CA GLN A 460 -1.97 7.48 -49.99
C GLN A 460 -1.85 5.98 -49.66
N LEU A 461 -2.69 5.12 -50.23
CA LEU A 461 -2.36 3.71 -50.45
C LEU A 461 -1.30 3.63 -51.57
N ASP A 462 -0.14 4.22 -51.28
CA ASP A 462 1.02 4.16 -52.14
C ASP A 462 1.44 2.69 -52.30
N ALA A 463 2.19 2.40 -53.37
CA ALA A 463 2.53 1.03 -53.75
C ALA A 463 3.38 0.24 -52.73
N THR A 464 3.63 0.80 -51.54
CA THR A 464 4.36 0.22 -50.41
C THR A 464 3.45 -0.19 -49.23
N VAL A 465 2.17 0.21 -49.24
CA VAL A 465 1.21 -0.07 -48.15
C VAL A 465 0.59 -1.45 -48.34
N LEU A 466 0.21 -1.81 -49.57
CA LEU A 466 -0.34 -3.12 -49.92
C LEU A 466 0.70 -4.19 -50.30
N THR A 467 1.99 -3.97 -50.00
CA THR A 467 3.04 -4.95 -50.31
C THR A 467 3.41 -5.72 -49.06
N ASP A 468 2.71 -6.82 -48.83
CA ASP A 468 3.42 -8.03 -48.39
C ASP A 468 3.90 -8.80 -49.63
N SER A 469 5.05 -9.45 -49.54
CA SER A 469 5.49 -10.44 -50.53
C SER A 469 4.79 -11.79 -50.37
N ASP A 470 4.17 -12.00 -49.21
CA ASP A 470 3.42 -13.21 -48.88
C ASP A 470 2.03 -13.19 -49.54
N VAL A 471 1.44 -14.38 -49.72
CA VAL A 471 0.20 -14.55 -50.48
C VAL A 471 -0.96 -14.79 -49.52
N ASP A 472 -1.91 -13.86 -49.54
CA ASP A 472 -3.11 -13.95 -48.73
C ASP A 472 -4.24 -14.71 -49.44
N GLU A 473 -5.07 -15.41 -48.66
CA GLU A 473 -6.31 -16.04 -49.08
C GLU A 473 -7.50 -15.19 -48.66
N LEU A 474 -8.14 -14.50 -49.61
CA LEU A 474 -9.33 -13.68 -49.37
C LEU A 474 -10.61 -14.38 -49.83
N ILE A 475 -11.59 -14.47 -48.92
CA ILE A 475 -12.90 -15.07 -49.13
C ILE A 475 -13.94 -14.08 -48.61
N GLY A 476 -14.76 -13.46 -49.45
CA GLY A 476 -15.77 -12.50 -48.97
C GLY A 476 -17.04 -13.17 -48.45
N GLY A 477 -17.38 -14.36 -48.96
CA GLY A 477 -18.53 -15.11 -48.48
C GLY A 477 -19.84 -14.70 -49.15
N HIS A 478 -20.85 -14.38 -48.34
CA HIS A 478 -22.23 -14.12 -48.73
C HIS A 478 -22.58 -12.64 -48.64
N GLY A 479 -22.44 -11.92 -49.74
CA GLY A 479 -22.94 -10.55 -49.87
C GLY A 479 -22.30 -9.85 -51.05
N GLN A 480 -22.04 -8.56 -50.90
CA GLN A 480 -21.27 -7.79 -51.87
C GLN A 480 -19.92 -7.37 -51.29
N ASP A 481 -18.87 -8.14 -51.58
CA ASP A 481 -17.60 -8.01 -50.87
C ASP A 481 -16.54 -7.27 -51.68
N TRP A 482 -15.62 -6.60 -50.97
CA TRP A 482 -14.54 -5.80 -51.53
C TRP A 482 -13.18 -6.30 -51.09
N TYR A 483 -12.21 -6.25 -52.01
CA TYR A 483 -10.86 -6.74 -51.76
C TYR A 483 -9.82 -5.72 -52.22
N PHE A 484 -8.79 -5.50 -51.40
CA PHE A 484 -7.55 -4.82 -51.77
C PHE A 484 -6.36 -5.78 -51.59
N ALA A 485 -5.91 -6.37 -52.71
CA ALA A 485 -4.78 -7.32 -52.73
C ALA A 485 -3.48 -6.72 -53.29
N ALA A 486 -3.56 -5.66 -54.10
CA ALA A 486 -2.43 -4.92 -54.62
C ALA A 486 -2.87 -3.49 -55.02
N PRO A 487 -1.94 -2.51 -55.14
CA PRO A 487 -2.27 -1.13 -55.54
C PRO A 487 -2.99 -1.01 -56.90
N GLN A 488 -2.91 -2.05 -57.72
CA GLN A 488 -3.47 -2.13 -59.08
C GLN A 488 -4.75 -2.99 -59.12
N ASP A 489 -4.98 -3.85 -58.12
CA ASP A 489 -6.03 -4.86 -58.10
C ASP A 489 -7.24 -4.31 -57.35
N ILE A 490 -7.98 -3.44 -58.02
CA ILE A 490 -9.29 -3.01 -57.54
C ILE A 490 -10.33 -3.92 -58.22
N LEU A 491 -11.02 -4.73 -57.40
CA LEU A 491 -12.30 -5.42 -57.63
C LEU A 491 -12.32 -6.77 -58.32
N VAL A 492 -12.75 -7.78 -57.55
CA VAL A 492 -13.66 -8.80 -58.08
C VAL A 492 -14.76 -9.07 -57.05
N ASP A 493 -15.99 -8.66 -57.36
CA ASP A 493 -17.21 -9.24 -56.76
C ASP A 493 -17.27 -10.70 -57.22
N ARG A 494 -16.66 -11.62 -56.46
CA ARG A 494 -16.86 -13.05 -56.65
C ARG A 494 -18.04 -13.49 -55.80
N LYS A 495 -19.27 -13.19 -56.26
CA LYS A 495 -20.40 -14.08 -55.95
C LYS A 495 -19.94 -15.50 -56.22
N ARG A 496 -19.89 -16.32 -55.17
CA ARG A 496 -19.55 -17.74 -55.29
C ARG A 496 -20.66 -18.44 -56.08
N ASN A 497 -20.54 -18.38 -57.40
CA ASN A 497 -21.19 -19.25 -58.36
C ASN A 497 -20.30 -19.25 -59.61
N GLU A 498 -19.26 -20.07 -59.58
CA GLU A 498 -19.01 -21.05 -60.63
C GLU A 498 -17.87 -21.98 -60.18
N ALA A 499 -18.25 -23.21 -59.87
CA ALA A 499 -17.38 -24.33 -60.16
C ALA A 499 -17.06 -24.30 -61.66
N GLN A 500 -15.79 -24.19 -62.05
CA GLN A 500 -15.24 -24.91 -63.22
C GLN A 500 -13.73 -24.69 -63.42
N ASN A 501 -13.03 -25.83 -63.36
CA ASN A 501 -11.71 -26.20 -63.92
C ASN A 501 -10.43 -25.65 -63.28
#